data_AF-A0A925Z597-F1
#
_entry.id   AF-A0A925Z597-F1
#
_cell.length_a   1.000
_cell.length_b   1.000
_cell.length_c   1.000
_cell.angle_alpha   90.00
_cell.angle_beta   90.00
_cell.angle_gamma   90.00
#
_symmetry.space_group_name_H-M   'P 1'
#
loop_
_entity.id
_entity.type
_entity.pdbx_description
1 polymer ?
#
loop_
_entity_poly.entity_id
_entity_poly.type
_entity_poly.pdbx_seq_one_letter_code
_entity_poly.pdbx_strand_id
1 'polypeptide(L)'
;MKKLIYTSGICIVLSSACSSDKSSDGILFASPQPQSGKQFQKFPASVLGEYWAEGKDVSLNIRDDGMFLNTLYPAEAHIRQLDSMHVLIGDSIIRDKELGIDYPARRWGDSVSFNLNYVDTLFTFDENHVLSKLKNSYILNSRKRRDGRRECWKKETGC
;
A
#
# COMPACT_ATOMS: atom_id res chain seq x y z
N MET A 1 34.94 42.88 -55.19
CA MET A 1 34.53 41.58 -54.60
C MET A 1 34.34 41.79 -53.09
N LYS A 2 33.09 42.00 -52.65
CA LYS A 2 32.76 42.39 -51.26
C LYS A 2 32.34 41.14 -50.47
N LYS A 3 32.96 40.96 -49.31
CA LYS A 3 32.84 39.80 -48.41
C LYS A 3 31.43 39.73 -47.80
N LEU A 4 30.75 38.59 -47.95
CA LEU A 4 29.53 38.27 -47.19
C LEU A 4 29.94 37.70 -45.83
N ILE A 5 29.56 38.38 -44.76
CA ILE A 5 29.71 37.90 -43.38
C ILE A 5 28.38 37.23 -43.01
N TYR A 6 28.40 35.90 -42.83
CA TYR A 6 27.24 35.12 -42.38
C TYR A 6 27.27 35.07 -40.85
N THR A 7 26.45 35.88 -40.18
CA THR A 7 26.19 35.73 -38.74
C THR A 7 25.07 34.73 -38.55
N SER A 8 25.45 33.49 -38.20
CA SER A 8 24.52 32.43 -37.77
C SER A 8 23.90 32.81 -36.43
N GLY A 9 22.64 33.24 -36.44
CA GLY A 9 21.86 33.43 -35.22
C GLY A 9 21.57 32.08 -34.56
N ILE A 10 22.10 31.88 -33.35
CA ILE A 10 21.80 30.73 -32.50
C ILE A 10 20.39 30.96 -31.92
N CYS A 11 19.39 30.25 -32.44
CA CYS A 11 18.07 30.16 -31.80
C CYS A 11 18.14 29.11 -30.68
N ILE A 12 18.37 29.55 -29.45
CA ILE A 12 18.21 28.71 -28.26
C ILE A 12 16.71 28.59 -28.00
N VAL A 13 16.09 27.51 -28.51
CA VAL A 13 14.73 27.14 -28.13
C VAL A 13 14.80 26.52 -26.75
N LEU A 14 14.53 27.33 -25.72
CA LEU A 14 14.28 26.85 -24.36
C LEU A 14 12.92 26.14 -24.35
N SER A 15 12.91 24.86 -24.72
CA SER A 15 11.76 23.98 -24.47
C SER A 15 11.69 23.73 -22.97
N SER A 16 10.97 24.60 -22.26
CA SER A 16 10.54 24.38 -20.89
C SER A 16 9.76 23.06 -20.86
N ALA A 17 10.42 21.99 -20.41
CA ALA A 17 9.76 20.75 -20.06
C ALA A 17 8.91 21.00 -18.82
N CYS A 18 7.68 21.46 -19.01
CA CYS A 18 6.65 21.25 -18.02
C CYS A 18 6.42 19.74 -17.96
N SER A 19 7.06 19.08 -17.01
CA SER A 19 6.69 17.75 -16.57
C SER A 19 5.25 17.84 -16.09
N SER A 20 4.30 17.55 -16.98
CA SER A 20 2.92 17.33 -16.58
C SER A 20 2.93 16.01 -15.82
N ASP A 21 2.99 16.10 -14.48
CA ASP A 21 2.58 15.00 -13.63
C ASP A 21 1.19 14.58 -14.11
N LYS A 22 1.10 13.42 -14.75
CA LYS A 22 -0.17 12.81 -15.11
C LYS A 22 -0.83 12.43 -13.80
N SER A 23 -1.58 13.38 -13.23
CA SER A 23 -2.67 13.11 -12.29
C SER A 23 -3.41 11.90 -12.84
N SER A 24 -3.38 10.78 -12.11
CA SER A 24 -4.14 9.59 -12.48
C SER A 24 -5.58 10.02 -12.74
N ASP A 25 -6.09 9.82 -13.96
CA ASP A 25 -7.48 10.10 -14.31
C ASP A 25 -8.38 9.39 -13.29
N GLY A 26 -8.87 10.15 -12.30
CA GLY A 26 -9.74 9.61 -11.27
C GLY A 26 -10.99 9.05 -11.94
N ILE A 27 -11.36 7.81 -11.62
CA ILE A 27 -12.58 7.22 -12.16
C ILE A 27 -13.77 8.00 -11.55
N LEU A 28 -14.42 8.82 -12.37
CA LEU A 28 -15.66 9.49 -11.99
C LEU A 28 -16.82 8.51 -12.17
N PHE A 29 -17.51 8.22 -11.06
CA PHE A 29 -18.69 7.37 -11.09
C PHE A 29 -19.96 8.23 -11.13
N ALA A 30 -20.81 8.01 -12.14
CA ALA A 30 -22.15 8.63 -12.22
C ALA A 30 -23.13 8.08 -11.16
N SER A 31 -22.79 6.97 -10.50
CA SER A 31 -23.56 6.35 -9.43
C SER A 31 -22.62 5.69 -8.43
N PRO A 32 -22.95 5.60 -7.13
CA PRO A 32 -22.07 5.01 -6.11
C PRO A 32 -21.64 3.57 -6.40
N GLN A 33 -22.44 2.84 -7.19
CA GLN A 33 -22.13 1.54 -7.72
C GLN A 33 -22.41 1.49 -9.22
N PRO A 34 -21.60 0.76 -10.03
CA PRO A 34 -21.95 0.45 -11.40
C PRO A 34 -23.33 -0.22 -11.43
N GLN A 35 -24.26 0.33 -12.23
CA GLN A 35 -25.61 -0.23 -12.37
C GLN A 35 -25.60 -1.58 -13.10
N SER A 36 -24.54 -1.84 -13.87
CA SER A 36 -24.31 -3.09 -14.59
C SER A 36 -22.95 -3.66 -14.22
N GLY A 37 -22.89 -4.98 -14.03
CA GLY A 37 -21.66 -5.69 -13.67
C GLY A 37 -21.91 -6.94 -12.86
N LYS A 38 -20.97 -7.89 -12.90
CA LYS A 38 -20.99 -9.06 -12.04
C LYS A 38 -20.58 -8.64 -10.63
N GLN A 39 -21.44 -8.94 -9.65
CA GLN A 39 -21.12 -8.81 -8.23
C GLN A 39 -20.45 -10.08 -7.73
N PHE A 40 -19.49 -9.92 -6.85
CA PHE A 40 -18.76 -11.00 -6.19
C PHE A 40 -18.96 -10.90 -4.68
N GLN A 41 -19.09 -12.06 -4.04
CA GLN A 41 -19.16 -12.21 -2.58
C GLN A 41 -17.79 -12.52 -1.96
N LYS A 42 -16.74 -12.54 -2.78
CA LYS A 42 -15.34 -12.71 -2.37
C LYS A 42 -14.42 -12.24 -3.48
N PHE A 43 -13.15 -12.00 -3.15
CA PHE A 43 -12.13 -11.75 -4.15
C PHE A 43 -12.00 -12.96 -5.11
N PRO A 44 -11.93 -12.73 -6.44
CA PRO A 44 -11.63 -13.79 -7.38
C PRO A 44 -10.26 -14.42 -7.10
N ALA A 45 -10.14 -15.74 -7.26
CA ALA A 45 -8.88 -16.45 -7.01
C ALA A 45 -7.70 -15.89 -7.82
N SER A 46 -7.95 -15.28 -8.98
CA SER A 46 -6.93 -14.67 -9.84
C SER A 46 -6.29 -13.40 -9.27
N VAL A 47 -6.90 -12.77 -8.25
CA VAL A 47 -6.36 -11.55 -7.61
C VAL A 47 -5.85 -11.80 -6.20
N LEU A 48 -5.93 -13.04 -5.71
CA LEU A 48 -5.38 -13.39 -4.41
C LEU A 48 -3.85 -13.50 -4.50
N GLY A 49 -3.17 -13.08 -3.44
CA GLY A 49 -1.72 -13.19 -3.34
C GLY A 49 -1.08 -11.97 -2.70
N GLU A 50 0.24 -12.05 -2.59
CA GLU A 50 1.08 -10.96 -2.10
C GLU A 50 1.75 -10.25 -3.27
N TYR A 51 1.60 -8.93 -3.32
CA TYR A 51 2.10 -8.06 -4.37
C TYR A 51 3.14 -7.12 -3.76
N TRP A 52 4.41 -7.32 -4.12
CA TRP A 52 5.52 -6.51 -3.65
C TRP A 52 5.68 -5.25 -4.48
N ALA A 53 5.82 -4.11 -3.81
CA ALA A 53 6.19 -2.87 -4.47
C ALA A 53 7.68 -2.91 -4.83
N GLU A 54 8.00 -2.68 -6.11
CA GLU A 54 9.37 -2.73 -6.59
C GLU A 54 10.25 -1.70 -5.86
N GLY A 55 11.36 -2.18 -5.28
CA GLY A 55 12.32 -1.34 -4.56
C GLY A 55 11.79 -0.72 -3.26
N LYS A 56 10.72 -1.28 -2.68
CA LYS A 56 10.14 -0.82 -1.41
C LYS A 56 9.92 -2.00 -0.46
N ASP A 57 10.04 -1.72 0.83
CA ASP A 57 9.78 -2.68 1.91
C ASP A 57 8.28 -2.74 2.27
N VAL A 58 7.43 -2.82 1.24
CA VAL A 58 5.97 -2.85 1.40
C VAL A 58 5.35 -3.85 0.43
N SER A 59 4.37 -4.60 0.91
CA SER A 59 3.58 -5.52 0.10
C SER A 59 2.08 -5.35 0.36
N LEU A 60 1.28 -5.56 -0.68
CA LEU A 60 -0.17 -5.67 -0.59
C LEU A 60 -0.54 -7.16 -0.57
N ASN A 61 -1.14 -7.63 0.50
CA ASN A 61 -1.64 -8.99 0.64
C ASN A 61 -3.16 -9.00 0.44
N ILE A 62 -3.63 -9.62 -0.65
CA ILE A 62 -5.05 -9.81 -0.94
C ILE A 62 -5.42 -11.26 -0.61
N ARG A 63 -6.35 -11.42 0.32
CA ARG A 63 -6.85 -12.69 0.82
C ARG A 63 -8.36 -12.78 0.63
N ASP A 64 -8.95 -13.92 0.96
CA ASP A 64 -10.40 -14.11 0.89
C ASP A 64 -11.17 -13.15 1.82
N ASP A 65 -10.55 -12.76 2.94
CA ASP A 65 -11.13 -11.96 4.02
C ASP A 65 -10.82 -10.46 3.94
N GLY A 66 -9.92 -10.03 3.05
CA GLY A 66 -9.57 -8.62 2.96
C GLY A 66 -8.32 -8.29 2.18
N MET A 67 -7.93 -7.03 2.29
CA MET A 67 -6.71 -6.45 1.75
C MET A 67 -5.89 -5.85 2.89
N PHE A 68 -4.63 -6.26 2.97
CA PHE A 68 -3.73 -5.88 4.05
C PHE A 68 -2.45 -5.30 3.46
N LEU A 69 -1.98 -4.19 4.02
CA LEU A 69 -0.69 -3.60 3.68
C LEU A 69 0.33 -4.07 4.70
N ASN A 70 1.30 -4.86 4.25
CA ASN A 70 2.44 -5.25 5.08
C ASN A 70 3.58 -4.27 4.84
N THR A 71 4.12 -3.70 5.89
CA THR A 71 5.33 -2.86 5.83
C THR A 71 6.42 -3.53 6.64
N LEU A 72 7.54 -3.82 5.98
CA LEU A 72 8.75 -4.31 6.63
C LEU A 72 9.59 -3.12 7.09
N TYR A 73 9.90 -3.08 8.38
CA TYR A 73 10.80 -2.09 8.95
C TYR A 73 12.11 -2.79 9.34
N PRO A 74 13.22 -2.50 8.63
CA PRO A 74 14.51 -3.02 9.03
C PRO A 74 14.90 -2.40 10.37
N ALA A 75 15.22 -3.28 11.31
CA ALA A 75 15.69 -2.95 12.64
C ALA A 75 17.08 -3.53 12.85
N GLU A 76 17.92 -2.76 13.54
CA GLU A 76 19.25 -3.16 13.95
C GLU A 76 19.48 -2.73 15.38
N ALA A 77 20.03 -3.63 16.19
CA ALA A 77 20.39 -3.33 17.57
C ALA A 77 21.67 -4.06 17.96
N HIS A 78 22.43 -3.46 18.86
CA HIS A 78 23.43 -4.22 19.61
C HIS A 78 22.72 -5.21 20.53
N ILE A 79 23.24 -6.44 20.64
CA ILE A 79 22.65 -7.50 21.46
C ILE A 79 22.48 -7.06 22.93
N ARG A 80 23.40 -6.23 23.43
CA ARG A 80 23.35 -5.67 24.80
C ARG A 80 22.31 -4.56 24.98
N GLN A 81 21.80 -4.01 23.88
CA GLN A 81 20.80 -2.95 23.86
C GLN A 81 19.40 -3.48 23.54
N LEU A 82 19.27 -4.78 23.23
CA LEU A 82 17.97 -5.43 23.19
C LEU A 82 17.28 -5.21 24.54
N ASP A 83 16.10 -4.61 24.49
CA ASP A 83 15.31 -4.34 25.68
C ASP A 83 14.69 -5.63 26.24
N SER A 84 13.92 -5.50 27.32
CA SER A 84 13.26 -6.66 27.92
C SER A 84 12.20 -7.28 27.00
N MET A 85 11.72 -6.55 25.98
CA MET A 85 10.66 -6.94 25.06
C MET A 85 11.19 -7.78 23.89
N HIS A 86 12.41 -7.55 23.44
CA HIS A 86 13.03 -8.31 22.36
C HIS A 86 14.14 -9.21 22.88
N VAL A 87 14.05 -10.52 22.63
CA VAL A 87 15.11 -11.46 23.03
C VAL A 87 15.63 -12.22 21.83
N LEU A 88 16.95 -12.24 21.69
CA LEU A 88 17.65 -13.12 20.77
C LEU A 88 17.61 -14.56 21.28
N ILE A 89 16.99 -15.45 20.52
CA ILE A 89 16.93 -16.89 20.76
C ILE A 89 17.92 -17.57 19.80
N GLY A 90 18.97 -18.17 20.37
CA GLY A 90 20.07 -18.73 19.58
C GLY A 90 20.79 -17.62 18.81
N ASP A 91 20.94 -17.80 17.50
CA ASP A 91 21.65 -16.85 16.63
C ASP A 91 20.80 -16.30 15.47
N SER A 92 19.53 -16.70 15.36
CA SER A 92 18.73 -16.46 14.15
C SER A 92 17.30 -15.98 14.39
N ILE A 93 16.88 -15.80 15.64
CA ILE A 93 15.49 -15.44 15.96
C ILE A 93 15.48 -14.31 16.99
N ILE A 94 14.77 -13.23 16.69
CA ILE A 94 14.35 -12.24 17.68
C ILE A 94 12.90 -12.54 18.03
N ARG A 95 12.65 -12.87 19.31
CA ARG A 95 11.29 -13.02 19.83
C ARG A 95 10.84 -11.72 20.48
N ASP A 96 9.74 -11.19 19.98
CA ASP A 96 8.96 -10.16 20.66
C ASP A 96 8.10 -10.84 21.73
N LYS A 97 8.36 -10.50 23.00
CA LYS A 97 7.67 -11.09 24.15
C LYS A 97 6.28 -10.53 24.38
N GLU A 98 6.00 -9.33 23.90
CA GLU A 98 4.68 -8.70 24.05
C GLU A 98 3.68 -9.35 23.09
N LEU A 99 4.08 -9.48 21.82
CA LEU A 99 3.25 -10.06 20.77
C LEU A 99 3.38 -11.57 20.63
N GLY A 100 4.45 -12.17 21.17
CA GLY A 100 4.75 -13.59 21.02
C GLY A 100 5.14 -13.98 19.59
N ILE A 101 5.69 -13.03 18.82
CA ILE A 101 6.04 -13.21 17.41
C ILE A 101 7.56 -13.40 17.27
N ASP A 102 7.94 -14.33 16.39
CA ASP A 102 9.33 -14.61 16.06
C ASP A 102 9.72 -13.95 14.73
N TYR A 103 10.75 -13.11 14.76
CA TYR A 103 11.35 -12.49 13.59
C TYR A 103 12.65 -13.20 13.20
N PRO A 104 12.81 -13.62 11.93
CA PRO A 104 14.09 -14.05 11.42
C PRO A 104 15.12 -12.93 11.59
N ALA A 105 16.27 -13.29 12.15
CA ALA A 105 17.32 -12.35 12.47
C ALA A 105 18.66 -12.83 11.90
N ARG A 106 19.52 -11.87 11.60
CA ARG A 106 20.90 -12.09 11.21
C ARG A 106 21.81 -11.44 12.24
N ARG A 107 22.60 -12.26 12.92
CA ARG A 107 23.63 -11.79 13.84
C ARG A 107 24.93 -11.52 13.10
N TRP A 108 25.61 -10.44 13.48
CA TRP A 108 26.97 -10.14 13.03
C TRP A 108 27.74 -9.46 14.18
N GLY A 109 28.70 -10.19 14.75
CA GLY A 109 29.42 -9.72 15.94
C GLY A 109 28.51 -9.49 17.13
N ASP A 110 28.48 -8.24 17.61
CA ASP A 110 27.67 -7.77 18.72
C ASP A 110 26.35 -7.12 18.29
N SER A 111 26.07 -7.08 16.98
CA SER A 111 24.82 -6.56 16.41
C SER A 111 23.93 -7.67 15.87
N VAL A 112 22.64 -7.38 15.83
CA VAL A 112 21.62 -8.21 15.21
C VAL A 112 20.71 -7.33 14.35
N SER A 113 20.42 -7.79 13.14
CA SER A 113 19.48 -7.16 12.22
C SER A 113 18.29 -8.07 11.99
N PHE A 114 17.08 -7.51 11.97
CA PHE A 114 15.83 -8.24 11.72
C PHE A 114 14.79 -7.28 11.11
N ASN A 115 13.72 -7.81 10.54
CA ASN A 115 12.64 -6.99 9.99
C ASN A 115 11.41 -7.11 10.86
N LEU A 116 10.94 -5.98 11.39
CA LEU A 116 9.63 -5.88 12.00
C LEU A 116 8.58 -5.88 10.89
N ASN A 117 7.49 -6.62 11.06
CA ASN A 117 6.39 -6.66 10.10
C ASN A 117 5.17 -5.96 10.70
N TYR A 118 4.77 -4.84 10.10
CA TYR A 118 3.58 -4.10 10.49
C TYR A 118 2.48 -4.29 9.46
N VAL A 119 1.29 -4.67 9.92
CA VAL A 119 0.16 -5.03 9.04
C VAL A 119 -1.00 -4.08 9.26
N ASP A 120 -1.29 -3.25 8.25
CA ASP A 120 -2.46 -2.38 8.22
C ASP A 120 -3.60 -3.03 7.43
N THR A 121 -4.82 -2.96 7.95
CA THR A 121 -6.02 -3.41 7.21
C THR A 121 -6.50 -2.28 6.29
N LEU A 122 -6.43 -2.48 4.99
CA LEU A 122 -6.95 -1.51 4.00
C LEU A 122 -8.44 -1.73 3.73
N PHE A 123 -8.88 -2.98 3.75
CA PHE A 123 -10.26 -3.36 3.48
C PHE A 123 -10.60 -4.71 4.09
N THR A 124 -11.72 -4.80 4.80
CA THR A 124 -12.28 -6.07 5.26
C THR A 124 -13.41 -6.49 4.35
N PHE A 125 -13.37 -7.71 3.83
CA PHE A 125 -14.43 -8.24 2.98
C PHE A 125 -15.43 -9.04 3.82
N ASP A 126 -16.62 -8.49 4.02
CA ASP A 126 -17.72 -9.15 4.73
C ASP A 126 -19.07 -9.02 3.96
N GLU A 127 -20.16 -9.48 4.59
CA GLU A 127 -21.51 -9.43 4.01
C GLU A 127 -22.03 -8.01 3.73
N ASN A 128 -21.49 -7.00 4.42
CA ASN A 128 -21.82 -5.59 4.22
C ASN A 128 -21.04 -4.96 3.08
N HIS A 129 -20.14 -5.70 2.42
CA HIS A 129 -19.35 -5.21 1.31
C HIS A 129 -19.79 -5.81 -0.03
N VAL A 130 -19.44 -5.11 -1.11
CA VAL A 130 -19.71 -5.50 -2.48
C VAL A 130 -18.48 -5.27 -3.34
N LEU A 131 -18.14 -6.29 -4.13
CA LEU A 131 -17.13 -6.22 -5.17
C LEU A 131 -17.80 -6.30 -6.53
N SER A 132 -17.58 -5.28 -7.35
CA SER A 132 -18.12 -5.19 -8.71
C SER A 132 -16.99 -5.16 -9.73
N LYS A 133 -17.09 -5.95 -10.81
CA LYS A 133 -16.15 -5.87 -11.93
C LYS A 133 -16.65 -4.91 -13.00
N LEU A 134 -15.83 -3.94 -13.36
CA LEU A 134 -16.05 -3.01 -14.47
C LEU A 134 -14.84 -3.06 -15.40
N LYS A 135 -15.02 -3.61 -16.61
CA LYS A 135 -13.93 -3.86 -17.57
C LYS A 135 -12.78 -4.65 -16.91
N ASN A 136 -11.60 -4.04 -16.80
CA ASN A 136 -10.39 -4.64 -16.22
C ASN A 136 -10.16 -4.25 -14.76
N SER A 137 -11.13 -3.58 -14.13
CA SER A 137 -11.01 -3.08 -12.76
C SER A 137 -12.03 -3.73 -11.84
N TYR A 138 -11.62 -3.88 -10.58
CA TYR A 138 -12.47 -4.27 -9.48
C TYR A 138 -12.78 -3.04 -8.62
N ILE A 139 -14.05 -2.87 -8.28
CA ILE A 139 -14.55 -1.74 -7.49
C ILE A 139 -15.07 -2.29 -6.17
N LEU A 140 -14.47 -1.83 -5.07
CA LEU A 140 -14.86 -2.16 -3.70
C LEU A 140 -15.78 -1.09 -3.14
N ASN A 141 -16.84 -1.50 -2.44
CA ASN A 141 -17.73 -0.58 -1.74
C ASN A 141 -18.49 -1.30 -0.62
N SER A 142 -19.15 -0.52 0.24
CA SER A 142 -20.12 -1.03 1.20
C SER A 142 -21.54 -1.03 0.62
N ARG A 143 -22.35 -2.00 1.04
CA ARG A 143 -23.78 -2.04 0.79
C ARG A 143 -24.42 -0.96 1.64
N LYS A 144 -25.18 -0.05 1.02
CA LYS A 144 -26.10 0.80 1.79
C LYS A 144 -27.09 -0.10 2.53
N ARG A 145 -27.13 -0.04 3.86
CA ARG A 145 -28.25 -0.61 4.63
C ARG A 145 -29.54 0.08 4.16
N ARG A 146 -30.61 -0.71 3.99
CA ARG A 146 -31.93 -0.22 3.56
C ARG A 146 -32.57 0.77 4.55
N ASP A 147 -31.99 1.02 5.73
CA ASP A 147 -32.57 1.90 6.75
C ASP A 147 -32.24 3.40 6.56
N GLY A 148 -31.50 3.78 5.52
CA GLY A 148 -31.19 5.18 5.24
C GLY A 148 -30.21 5.83 6.22
N ARG A 149 -29.75 5.14 7.27
CA ARG A 149 -28.67 5.61 8.13
C ARG A 149 -27.35 5.33 7.41
N ARG A 150 -26.72 6.41 6.95
CA ARG A 150 -25.28 6.40 6.71
C ARG A 150 -24.62 6.10 8.06
N GLU A 151 -23.63 5.21 8.09
CA GLU A 151 -22.67 5.23 9.19
C GLU A 151 -21.98 6.59 9.14
N CYS A 152 -22.51 7.53 9.92
CA CYS A 152 -21.67 8.58 10.46
C CYS A 152 -20.67 7.85 11.34
N TRP A 153 -19.39 7.92 10.98
CA TRP A 153 -18.33 7.79 11.97
C TRP A 153 -18.69 8.75 13.10
N LYS A 154 -19.25 8.21 14.19
CA LYS A 154 -19.43 8.99 15.40
C LYS A 154 -18.03 9.38 15.81
N LYS A 155 -17.66 10.65 15.62
CA LYS A 155 -16.68 11.25 16.53
C LYS A 155 -17.27 11.06 17.92
N GLU A 156 -16.51 10.43 18.79
CA GLU A 156 -16.75 10.42 20.23
C GLU A 156 -16.70 11.87 20.73
N THR A 157 -17.80 12.59 20.58
CA THR A 157 -18.19 13.76 21.37
C THR A 157 -19.67 14.00 21.06
N GLY A 158 -20.49 13.98 22.11
CA GLY A 158 -21.95 13.98 22.08
C GLY A 158 -22.60 15.19 21.42
N CYS A 159 -23.94 15.12 21.38
CA CYS A 159 -24.86 16.10 20.83
C CYS A 159 -24.55 17.56 21.21
#